data_AF-A0AAI9LKD7-F1
#
_entry.id   AF-A0AAI9LKD7-F1
#
_cell.length_a   1.000
_cell.length_b   1.000
_cell.length_c   1.000
_cell.angle_alpha   90.00
_cell.angle_beta   90.00
_cell.angle_gamma   90.00
#
_symmetry.space_group_name_H-M   'P 1'
#
loop_
_entity.id
_entity.type
_entity.pdbx_description
1 polymer ?
#
loop_
_entity_poly.entity_id
_entity_poly.type
_entity_poly.pdbx_seq_one_letter_code
_entity_poly.pdbx_strand_id
1 'polypeptide(L)'
;MKSKLAALSMALAVGLVSGCGGGGGDGTTQASGGSSGTASPAAPVTTPSTPVTPPTTTNPPATVTELQTTKALLKSALADGGAPTTMTSPPIITAGTANMPSTITDSTLVPPNDPSLRYIGAMETAGTAFPDNLLVKNTAVNYGGLGRDSNVYYIEFVTDAPTFEILVKGNYQISAHRILVDGQYASTTPVAYPDDGNLYLTRVDFQGVRKSRKIRIETPNMRFGGLRIAPGDSVTAPPVVPKVRAVILGDSITEGMSGLGYSFDNYAAKLGYLVGWNDMYQSGVGATGYLAAPAPKLKFRDRVATDIYPFKPHVVVIAGGVNDACSPTDEFQAEATALFDDVQKNLPNTVVFVVGPWTPGCELQAHQDAIKAAVGTRPNFYFIDNMAEQWQTGTGTVANPKGDGNSDIYMSADGVHPTPAGHIYLAGKMADAVRKVVETF
;
A
#
# COMPACT_ATOMS: atom_id res chain seq x y z
N MET A 1 11.84 -21.44 -33.84
CA MET A 1 11.19 -22.40 -32.92
C MET A 1 10.28 -21.61 -31.99
N LYS A 2 9.01 -22.02 -31.90
CA LYS A 2 7.89 -21.28 -31.31
C LYS A 2 8.07 -21.14 -29.78
N SER A 3 8.05 -19.91 -29.27
CA SER A 3 8.00 -19.61 -27.84
C SER A 3 6.58 -19.81 -27.31
N LYS A 4 6.40 -20.72 -26.35
CA LYS A 4 5.15 -20.88 -25.61
C LYS A 4 5.12 -19.82 -24.50
N LEU A 5 4.33 -18.76 -24.69
CA LEU A 5 3.83 -17.97 -23.56
C LEU A 5 2.64 -18.73 -22.98
N ALA A 6 2.76 -19.16 -21.71
CA ALA A 6 1.61 -19.60 -20.93
C ALA A 6 1.03 -18.36 -20.23
N ALA A 7 -0.05 -17.82 -20.80
CA ALA A 7 -0.95 -16.92 -20.09
C ALA A 7 -1.80 -17.79 -19.15
N LEU A 8 -1.71 -17.56 -17.84
CA LEU A 8 -2.58 -18.22 -16.87
C LEU A 8 -3.76 -17.29 -16.58
N SER A 9 -4.89 -17.56 -17.23
CA SER A 9 -6.17 -16.96 -16.92
C SER A 9 -6.66 -17.48 -15.57
N MET A 10 -6.76 -16.62 -14.56
CA MET A 10 -7.49 -16.94 -13.35
C MET A 10 -8.98 -16.65 -13.60
N ALA A 11 -9.64 -17.57 -14.30
CA ALA A 11 -11.08 -17.56 -14.44
C ALA A 11 -11.70 -18.12 -13.15
N LEU A 12 -12.19 -17.23 -12.29
CA LEU A 12 -13.11 -17.64 -11.23
C LEU A 12 -14.50 -17.75 -11.86
N ALA A 13 -14.87 -18.96 -12.27
CA ALA A 13 -16.22 -19.27 -12.70
C ALA A 13 -17.16 -19.20 -11.48
N VAL A 14 -17.86 -18.07 -11.33
CA VAL A 14 -19.03 -17.98 -10.46
C VAL A 14 -20.21 -18.53 -11.25
N GLY A 15 -20.49 -19.82 -11.06
CA GLY A 15 -21.76 -20.41 -11.46
C GLY A 15 -22.87 -19.84 -10.58
N LEU A 16 -23.71 -18.99 -11.17
CA LEU A 16 -25.02 -18.62 -10.63
C LEU A 16 -25.89 -19.88 -10.54
N VAL A 17 -26.22 -20.29 -9.31
CA VAL A 17 -27.41 -21.11 -9.06
C VAL A 17 -28.20 -20.45 -7.92
N SER A 18 -29.36 -19.95 -8.31
CA SER A 18 -30.46 -19.50 -7.47
C SER A 18 -31.01 -20.66 -6.64
N GLY A 19 -31.32 -20.40 -5.37
CA GLY A 19 -31.96 -21.40 -4.51
C GLY A 19 -32.27 -20.88 -3.11
N CYS A 20 -33.43 -20.26 -2.95
CA CYS A 20 -34.13 -20.14 -1.67
C CYS A 20 -34.36 -21.55 -1.07
N GLY A 21 -34.13 -21.73 0.23
CA GLY A 21 -34.59 -22.93 0.95
C GLY A 21 -33.87 -23.12 2.27
N GLY A 22 -34.58 -22.91 3.39
CA GLY A 22 -34.05 -23.07 4.74
C GLY A 22 -34.20 -24.48 5.34
N GLY A 23 -33.90 -24.55 6.64
CA GLY A 23 -34.43 -25.57 7.57
C GLY A 23 -33.43 -26.60 8.10
N GLY A 24 -33.35 -26.67 9.44
CA GLY A 24 -32.90 -27.81 10.26
C GLY A 24 -31.38 -27.99 10.34
N GLY A 25 -30.75 -28.23 11.49
CA GLY A 25 -31.21 -28.87 12.72
C GLY A 25 -30.24 -30.03 13.02
N ASP A 26 -29.85 -30.15 14.29
CA ASP A 26 -29.05 -31.21 14.92
C ASP A 26 -27.54 -31.21 14.61
N GLY A 27 -26.61 -31.26 15.56
CA GLY A 27 -26.65 -31.82 16.90
C GLY A 27 -25.68 -32.99 16.95
N THR A 28 -24.56 -32.87 17.66
CA THR A 28 -23.97 -33.96 18.47
C THR A 28 -22.79 -33.50 19.32
N THR A 29 -22.80 -34.09 20.50
CA THR A 29 -22.05 -33.90 21.74
C THR A 29 -20.62 -34.48 21.78
N GLN A 30 -19.81 -33.85 22.65
CA GLN A 30 -18.87 -34.41 23.64
C GLN A 30 -17.73 -35.35 23.21
N ALA A 31 -16.52 -35.03 23.71
CA ALA A 31 -15.87 -35.88 24.72
C ALA A 31 -14.78 -35.11 25.49
N SER A 32 -14.94 -35.10 26.81
CA SER A 32 -13.97 -34.68 27.82
C SER A 32 -13.04 -35.83 28.19
N GLY A 33 -11.75 -35.56 28.40
CA GLY A 33 -10.80 -36.50 29.01
C GLY A 33 -9.79 -35.76 29.87
N GLY A 34 -9.96 -35.81 31.18
CA GLY A 34 -8.99 -35.33 32.16
C GLY A 34 -7.98 -36.41 32.53
N SER A 35 -6.77 -35.98 32.90
CA SER A 35 -5.88 -36.77 33.75
C SER A 35 -5.01 -35.85 34.60
N SER A 36 -4.91 -36.23 35.86
CA SER A 36 -4.29 -35.59 37.01
C SER A 36 -2.77 -35.78 37.07
N GLY A 37 -2.05 -34.77 37.58
CA GLY A 37 -0.64 -34.86 37.94
C GLY A 37 -0.23 -33.83 38.99
N THR A 38 -0.24 -34.30 40.25
CA THR A 38 0.50 -33.89 41.47
C THR A 38 1.22 -32.53 41.59
N ALA A 39 0.98 -31.88 42.73
CA ALA A 39 1.50 -30.60 43.20
C ALA A 39 2.88 -30.65 43.90
N SER A 40 3.58 -29.51 43.89
CA SER A 40 4.61 -29.11 44.87
C SER A 40 4.70 -27.56 44.95
N PRO A 41 5.25 -26.98 46.05
CA PRO A 41 4.61 -25.89 46.78
C PRO A 41 4.95 -24.47 46.28
N ALA A 42 4.01 -23.56 46.57
CA ALA A 42 3.98 -22.16 46.19
C ALA A 42 5.02 -21.28 46.90
N ALA A 43 5.65 -20.39 46.13
CA ALA A 43 6.38 -19.23 46.61
C ALA A 43 5.42 -18.04 46.85
N PRO A 44 5.78 -17.04 47.68
CA PRO A 44 4.84 -16.00 48.12
C PRO A 44 4.44 -15.08 46.96
N VAL A 45 3.14 -14.93 46.77
CA VAL A 45 2.52 -14.01 45.81
C VAL A 45 2.72 -12.58 46.30
N THR A 46 3.53 -11.80 45.60
CA THR A 46 3.52 -10.34 45.70
C THR A 46 2.25 -9.81 45.05
N THR A 47 1.48 -9.02 45.80
CA THR A 47 0.28 -8.31 45.36
C THR A 47 0.45 -7.62 44.01
N PRO A 48 -0.49 -7.75 43.06
CA PRO A 48 -0.44 -7.00 41.82
C PRO A 48 -0.72 -5.53 42.11
N SER A 49 0.19 -4.66 41.68
CA SER A 49 -0.03 -3.21 41.64
C SER A 49 -1.28 -2.93 40.80
N THR A 50 -2.19 -2.13 41.35
CA THR A 50 -3.34 -1.53 40.67
C THR A 50 -2.98 -1.08 39.25
N PRO A 51 -3.83 -1.36 38.23
CA PRO A 51 -3.61 -0.83 36.89
C PRO A 51 -3.59 0.70 36.98
N VAL A 52 -2.45 1.30 36.66
CA VAL A 52 -2.39 2.73 36.41
C VAL A 52 -3.08 2.95 35.07
N THR A 53 -4.31 3.45 35.12
CA THR A 53 -5.01 3.94 33.93
C THR A 53 -4.10 4.99 33.27
N PRO A 54 -3.73 4.82 31.98
CA PRO A 54 -3.03 5.89 31.27
C PRO A 54 -3.89 7.15 31.33
N PRO A 55 -3.30 8.34 31.52
CA PRO A 55 -4.09 9.56 31.48
C PRO A 55 -4.82 9.60 30.14
N THR A 56 -6.14 9.69 30.20
CA THR A 56 -6.99 10.03 29.07
C THR A 56 -6.55 11.43 28.62
N THR A 57 -5.64 11.49 27.65
CA THR A 57 -5.39 12.73 26.92
C THR A 57 -6.62 12.95 26.05
N THR A 58 -7.61 13.66 26.59
CA THR A 58 -8.59 14.35 25.76
C THR A 58 -7.79 15.36 24.95
N ASN A 59 -7.48 15.03 23.69
CA ASN A 59 -6.88 15.99 22.77
C ASN A 59 -7.80 17.22 22.76
N PRO A 60 -7.25 18.43 22.96
CA PRO A 60 -8.03 19.65 22.78
C PRO A 60 -8.66 19.64 21.37
N PRO A 61 -9.85 20.24 21.18
CA PRO A 61 -10.47 20.29 19.87
C PRO A 61 -9.49 20.91 18.87
N ALA A 62 -9.22 20.15 17.80
CA ALA A 62 -8.39 20.58 16.69
C ALA A 62 -8.78 22.00 16.25
N THR A 63 -7.87 22.94 16.41
CA THR A 63 -8.13 24.33 16.06
C THR A 63 -8.05 24.47 14.53
N VAL A 64 -8.90 25.30 13.92
CA VAL A 64 -8.90 25.61 12.47
C VAL A 64 -7.49 25.87 11.91
N THR A 65 -6.57 26.34 12.74
CA THR A 65 -5.15 26.55 12.43
C THR A 65 -4.38 25.27 12.04
N GLU A 66 -4.72 24.10 12.60
CA GLU A 66 -4.04 22.84 12.27
C GLU A 66 -4.42 22.35 10.87
N LEU A 67 -5.72 22.38 10.51
CA LEU A 67 -6.15 22.07 9.14
C LEU A 67 -5.55 23.04 8.11
N GLN A 68 -5.45 24.34 8.43
CA GLN A 68 -4.79 25.31 7.54
C GLN A 68 -3.29 25.02 7.39
N THR A 69 -2.63 24.56 8.45
CA THR A 69 -1.23 24.10 8.39
C THR A 69 -1.09 22.88 7.48
N THR A 70 -1.99 21.90 7.59
CA THR A 70 -2.04 20.75 6.67
C THR A 70 -2.21 21.20 5.21
N LYS A 71 -3.13 22.12 4.95
CA LYS A 71 -3.38 22.68 3.61
C LYS A 71 -2.15 23.40 3.03
N ALA A 72 -1.49 24.23 3.83
CA ALA A 72 -0.25 24.90 3.43
C ALA A 72 0.89 23.90 3.13
N LEU A 73 0.99 22.83 3.93
CA LEU A 73 1.96 21.75 3.70
C LEU A 73 1.69 21.02 2.37
N LEU A 74 0.43 20.71 2.07
CA LEU A 74 0.05 20.08 0.80
C LEU A 74 0.39 20.97 -0.39
N LYS A 75 0.13 22.29 -0.28
CA LYS A 75 0.47 23.26 -1.32
C LYS A 75 1.98 23.35 -1.56
N SER A 76 2.77 23.38 -0.49
CA SER A 76 4.23 23.37 -0.59
C SER A 76 4.76 22.11 -1.28
N ALA A 77 4.17 20.94 -0.99
CA ALA A 77 4.64 19.67 -1.55
C ALA A 77 4.48 19.57 -3.07
N LEU A 78 3.54 20.31 -3.69
CA LEU A 78 3.36 20.31 -5.14
C LEU A 78 4.60 20.76 -5.92
N ALA A 79 5.47 21.57 -5.30
CA ALA A 79 6.73 22.01 -5.88
C ALA A 79 7.74 20.86 -6.06
N ASP A 80 7.65 19.83 -5.21
CA ASP A 80 8.46 18.63 -5.28
C ASP A 80 7.80 17.52 -6.12
N GLY A 81 6.63 17.79 -6.70
CA GLY A 81 5.84 16.83 -7.45
C GLY A 81 6.37 16.61 -8.86
N GLY A 82 6.63 15.36 -9.21
CA GLY A 82 7.07 14.95 -10.54
C GLY A 82 7.36 13.45 -10.59
N ALA A 83 7.21 12.85 -11.78
CA ALA A 83 7.61 11.45 -11.97
C ALA A 83 9.14 11.34 -11.84
N PRO A 84 9.68 10.36 -11.08
CA PRO A 84 11.12 10.17 -10.99
C PRO A 84 11.70 9.86 -12.37
N THR A 85 12.80 10.51 -12.71
CA THR A 85 13.54 10.25 -13.95
C THR A 85 14.47 9.05 -13.76
N THR A 86 14.94 8.46 -14.87
CA THR A 86 16.01 7.45 -14.83
C THR A 86 17.38 8.13 -14.81
N MET A 87 18.32 7.59 -14.04
CA MET A 87 19.70 8.07 -14.00
C MET A 87 20.38 7.95 -15.37
N THR A 88 21.16 8.95 -15.76
CA THR A 88 22.04 8.90 -16.94
C THR A 88 23.29 8.04 -16.71
N SER A 89 23.71 7.91 -15.44
CA SER A 89 24.86 7.09 -15.03
C SER A 89 24.48 6.28 -13.78
N PRO A 90 23.73 5.19 -13.95
CA PRO A 90 23.25 4.39 -12.83
C PRO A 90 24.37 3.56 -12.19
N PRO A 91 24.21 3.14 -10.91
CA PRO A 91 25.03 2.07 -10.35
C PRO A 91 24.81 0.75 -11.10
N ILE A 92 25.77 -0.17 -10.99
CA ILE A 92 25.59 -1.55 -11.41
C ILE A 92 24.80 -2.27 -10.32
N ILE A 93 23.66 -2.86 -10.68
CA ILE A 93 22.84 -3.65 -9.78
C ILE A 93 22.94 -5.11 -10.19
N THR A 94 23.42 -5.97 -9.29
CA THR A 94 23.61 -7.40 -9.54
C THR A 94 22.77 -8.22 -8.58
N ALA A 95 21.85 -9.02 -9.12
CA ALA A 95 21.06 -9.95 -8.32
C ALA A 95 21.96 -10.96 -7.60
N GLY A 96 21.66 -11.22 -6.34
CA GLY A 96 22.39 -12.21 -5.54
C GLY A 96 22.14 -13.64 -6.03
N THR A 97 23.07 -14.54 -5.70
CA THR A 97 22.85 -15.98 -5.81
C THR A 97 22.32 -16.52 -4.48
N ALA A 98 21.43 -17.51 -4.53
CA ALA A 98 20.79 -18.09 -3.35
C ALA A 98 21.81 -18.53 -2.29
N ASN A 99 21.62 -18.05 -1.06
CA ASN A 99 22.39 -18.34 0.15
C ASN A 99 23.90 -18.07 0.06
N MET A 100 24.36 -17.28 -0.92
CA MET A 100 25.76 -16.91 -1.00
C MET A 100 26.12 -15.83 0.04
N PRO A 101 27.33 -15.88 0.62
CA PRO A 101 27.79 -14.85 1.53
C PRO A 101 28.02 -13.52 0.79
N SER A 102 28.21 -12.46 1.57
CA SER A 102 28.53 -11.14 1.06
C SER A 102 29.80 -11.15 0.19
N THR A 103 29.75 -10.41 -0.91
CA THR A 103 30.90 -10.18 -1.80
C THR A 103 31.76 -9.00 -1.34
N ILE A 104 31.31 -8.27 -0.32
CA ILE A 104 32.06 -7.16 0.29
C ILE A 104 32.98 -7.74 1.37
N THR A 105 34.29 -7.53 1.21
CA THR A 105 35.29 -7.95 2.19
C THR A 105 35.02 -7.35 3.56
N ASP A 106 35.07 -8.18 4.60
CA ASP A 106 34.84 -7.82 6.01
C ASP A 106 33.51 -7.08 6.26
N SER A 107 32.48 -7.39 5.47
CA SER A 107 31.22 -6.65 5.54
C SER A 107 30.51 -6.78 6.89
N THR A 108 29.95 -5.65 7.31
CA THR A 108 29.12 -5.56 8.52
C THR A 108 27.65 -5.46 8.14
N LEU A 109 26.76 -5.95 9.02
CA LEU A 109 25.32 -5.86 8.83
C LEU A 109 24.79 -4.59 9.51
N VAL A 110 24.11 -3.74 8.74
CA VAL A 110 23.14 -2.78 9.27
C VAL A 110 21.81 -3.53 9.37
N PRO A 111 21.37 -3.93 10.58
CA PRO A 111 20.19 -4.79 10.72
C PRO A 111 18.91 -4.04 10.33
N PRO A 112 17.81 -4.75 10.01
CA PRO A 112 16.59 -4.11 9.52
C PRO A 112 15.86 -3.26 10.57
N ASN A 113 16.22 -3.37 11.85
CA ASN A 113 15.69 -2.54 12.92
C ASN A 113 16.64 -1.39 13.31
N ASP A 114 17.72 -1.17 12.54
CA ASP A 114 18.66 -0.08 12.79
C ASP A 114 17.97 1.29 12.57
N PRO A 115 18.16 2.27 13.46
CA PRO A 115 17.53 3.59 13.35
C PRO A 115 18.00 4.41 12.13
N SER A 116 19.08 3.99 11.45
CA SER A 116 19.50 4.58 10.18
C SER A 116 18.56 4.26 9.01
N LEU A 117 17.66 3.29 9.16
CA LEU A 117 16.70 2.89 8.14
C LEU A 117 15.32 3.47 8.43
N ARG A 118 14.79 4.26 7.50
CA ARG A 118 13.44 4.83 7.60
C ARG A 118 12.47 4.02 6.75
N TYR A 119 11.40 3.56 7.37
CA TYR A 119 10.31 2.86 6.69
C TYR A 119 9.13 3.79 6.41
N ILE A 120 8.49 3.62 5.25
CA ILE A 120 7.19 4.22 4.91
C ILE A 120 6.19 3.07 4.82
N GLY A 121 5.25 3.03 5.77
CA GLY A 121 4.44 1.86 6.08
C GLY A 121 4.62 1.46 7.55
N ALA A 122 4.16 0.27 7.92
CA ALA A 122 4.29 -0.29 9.26
C ALA A 122 5.07 -1.60 9.18
N MET A 123 6.10 -1.79 9.99
CA MET A 123 6.95 -2.97 9.89
C MET A 123 6.84 -3.83 11.15
N GLU A 124 6.93 -5.14 10.96
CA GLU A 124 7.13 -6.11 12.02
C GLU A 124 8.17 -7.16 11.60
N THR A 125 8.70 -7.91 12.57
CA THR A 125 9.52 -9.09 12.28
C THR A 125 8.73 -10.09 11.43
N ALA A 126 9.33 -10.61 10.36
CA ALA A 126 8.61 -11.39 9.36
C ALA A 126 8.06 -12.72 9.89
N GLY A 127 8.64 -13.26 10.96
CA GLY A 127 8.20 -14.49 11.62
C GLY A 127 9.11 -14.88 12.78
N THR A 128 8.77 -15.95 13.49
CA THR A 128 9.52 -16.40 14.68
C THR A 128 10.61 -17.41 14.36
N ALA A 129 10.57 -18.04 13.19
CA ALA A 129 11.54 -19.06 12.76
C ALA A 129 12.59 -18.46 11.81
N PHE A 130 13.77 -19.08 11.75
CA PHE A 130 14.81 -18.71 10.79
C PHE A 130 14.38 -19.03 9.34
N PRO A 131 14.69 -18.16 8.35
CA PRO A 131 15.37 -16.87 8.49
C PRO A 131 14.44 -15.70 8.82
N ASP A 132 13.12 -15.90 8.93
CA ASP A 132 12.13 -14.84 9.10
C ASP A 132 12.29 -14.02 10.39
N ASN A 133 12.88 -14.61 11.44
CA ASN A 133 13.22 -13.90 12.67
C ASN A 133 14.35 -12.87 12.53
N LEU A 134 15.07 -12.87 11.39
CA LEU A 134 16.11 -11.91 11.06
C LEU A 134 15.63 -10.82 10.07
N LEU A 135 14.39 -10.91 9.62
CA LEU A 135 13.85 -10.09 8.54
C LEU A 135 12.66 -9.28 9.04
N VAL A 136 12.33 -8.22 8.31
CA VAL A 136 11.10 -7.45 8.51
C VAL A 136 10.21 -7.53 7.28
N LYS A 137 8.90 -7.43 7.49
CA LYS A 137 7.88 -7.29 6.44
C LYS A 137 6.97 -6.10 6.77
N ASN A 138 6.31 -5.54 5.75
CA ASN A 138 5.31 -4.50 5.96
C ASN A 138 3.95 -5.12 6.31
N THR A 139 3.22 -4.47 7.21
CA THR A 139 1.94 -4.89 7.77
C THR A 139 0.94 -3.74 7.88
N ALA A 140 1.03 -2.79 6.96
CA ALA A 140 0.18 -1.62 6.96
C ALA A 140 -1.23 -1.82 6.35
N VAL A 141 -1.49 -2.90 5.59
CA VAL A 141 -2.84 -3.27 5.07
C VAL A 141 -3.48 -4.31 5.97
N ASN A 142 -4.76 -4.14 6.28
CA ASN A 142 -5.60 -5.19 6.87
C ASN A 142 -6.37 -5.98 5.80
N TYR A 143 -5.99 -7.25 5.61
CA TYR A 143 -6.73 -8.18 4.75
C TYR A 143 -7.83 -8.96 5.50
N GLY A 144 -8.20 -8.50 6.69
CA GLY A 144 -9.18 -9.14 7.56
C GLY A 144 -8.63 -10.42 8.16
N GLY A 145 -9.38 -11.52 8.06
CA GLY A 145 -8.95 -12.83 8.58
C GLY A 145 -7.72 -13.42 7.86
N LEU A 146 -7.27 -12.83 6.75
CA LEU A 146 -6.01 -13.20 6.10
C LEU A 146 -4.77 -12.58 6.79
N GLY A 147 -4.98 -11.66 7.75
CA GLY A 147 -3.92 -11.01 8.49
C GLY A 147 -3.47 -9.66 7.91
N ARG A 148 -2.31 -9.20 8.38
CA ARG A 148 -1.70 -7.93 8.01
C ARG A 148 -0.59 -8.15 6.99
N ASP A 149 -0.60 -7.37 5.92
CA ASP A 149 0.43 -7.38 4.87
C ASP A 149 0.54 -5.98 4.23
N SER A 150 0.98 -5.91 2.98
CA SER A 150 1.37 -4.71 2.28
C SER A 150 1.04 -4.79 0.80
N ASN A 151 0.72 -3.64 0.18
CA ASN A 151 0.78 -3.54 -1.27
C ASN A 151 2.19 -3.13 -1.73
N VAL A 152 2.66 -1.95 -1.29
CA VAL A 152 3.99 -1.40 -1.54
C VAL A 152 4.51 -0.78 -0.25
N TYR A 153 5.82 -0.86 -0.01
CA TYR A 153 6.46 -0.06 1.02
C TYR A 153 7.84 0.39 0.59
N TYR A 154 8.38 1.34 1.36
CA TYR A 154 9.61 2.03 1.03
C TYR A 154 10.58 1.98 2.19
N ILE A 155 11.86 1.84 1.86
CA ILE A 155 12.97 1.88 2.81
C ILE A 155 13.90 3.00 2.34
N GLU A 156 14.15 3.99 3.19
CA GLU A 156 15.01 5.11 2.89
C GLU A 156 16.19 5.20 3.85
N PHE A 157 17.36 5.51 3.29
CA PHE A 157 18.58 5.79 4.04
C PHE A 157 19.51 6.69 3.23
N VAL A 158 20.52 7.24 3.88
CA VAL A 158 21.63 7.95 3.23
C VAL A 158 22.90 7.15 3.45
N THR A 159 23.66 6.94 2.39
CA THR A 159 24.95 6.24 2.46
C THR A 159 26.01 6.95 1.65
N ASP A 160 27.26 6.91 2.10
CA ASP A 160 28.42 7.29 1.30
C ASP A 160 29.10 6.11 0.60
N ALA A 161 28.66 4.87 0.90
CA ALA A 161 29.29 3.64 0.46
C ALA A 161 29.47 3.59 -1.07
N PRO A 162 30.68 3.27 -1.57
CA PRO A 162 30.88 2.94 -2.98
C PRO A 162 30.13 1.68 -3.40
N THR A 163 29.83 0.79 -2.46
CA THR A 163 29.07 -0.44 -2.70
C THR A 163 28.31 -0.82 -1.43
N PHE A 164 27.09 -1.31 -1.57
CA PHE A 164 26.38 -2.02 -0.51
C PHE A 164 25.63 -3.22 -1.09
N GLU A 165 25.18 -4.14 -0.23
CA GLU A 165 24.28 -5.23 -0.62
C GLU A 165 22.99 -5.18 0.18
N ILE A 166 21.86 -5.47 -0.48
CA ILE A 166 20.53 -5.56 0.12
C ILE A 166 20.27 -7.01 0.48
N LEU A 167 20.12 -7.30 1.78
CA LEU A 167 19.75 -8.64 2.26
C LEU A 167 18.24 -8.82 2.18
N VAL A 168 17.82 -9.91 1.55
CA VAL A 168 16.42 -10.19 1.27
C VAL A 168 16.16 -11.69 1.20
N LYS A 169 14.95 -12.11 1.51
CA LYS A 169 14.48 -13.49 1.32
C LYS A 169 13.58 -13.61 0.09
N GLY A 170 13.76 -14.68 -0.67
CA GLY A 170 12.77 -15.15 -1.64
C GLY A 170 11.53 -15.69 -0.93
N ASN A 171 10.38 -15.02 -1.02
CA ASN A 171 9.23 -15.30 -0.16
C ASN A 171 7.85 -15.28 -0.82
N TYR A 172 7.75 -14.74 -2.03
CA TYR A 172 6.49 -14.64 -2.74
C TYR A 172 6.79 -14.35 -4.21
N GLN A 173 5.92 -14.79 -5.14
CA GLN A 173 6.16 -14.70 -6.58
C GLN A 173 6.37 -13.26 -7.09
N ILE A 174 5.83 -12.26 -6.38
CA ILE A 174 6.00 -10.85 -6.71
C ILE A 174 7.09 -10.16 -5.87
N SER A 175 7.84 -10.88 -5.04
CA SER A 175 8.92 -10.27 -4.23
C SER A 175 9.99 -9.71 -5.14
N ALA A 176 10.16 -8.39 -5.10
CA ALA A 176 11.13 -7.68 -5.92
C ALA A 176 11.48 -6.34 -5.28
N HIS A 177 12.48 -5.67 -5.83
CA HIS A 177 12.69 -4.27 -5.53
C HIS A 177 13.29 -3.51 -6.71
N ARG A 178 13.11 -2.20 -6.69
CA ARG A 178 13.94 -1.26 -7.45
C ARG A 178 14.42 -0.15 -6.53
N ILE A 179 15.47 0.56 -6.94
CA ILE A 179 16.04 1.64 -6.13
C ILE A 179 15.99 2.97 -6.86
N LEU A 180 15.74 4.02 -6.10
CA LEU A 180 16.03 5.39 -6.47
C LEU A 180 17.30 5.85 -5.75
N VAL A 181 18.15 6.57 -6.48
CA VAL A 181 19.34 7.27 -5.98
C VAL A 181 19.11 8.75 -6.20
N ASP A 182 19.13 9.53 -5.12
CA ASP A 182 18.89 10.97 -5.15
C ASP A 182 17.60 11.37 -5.90
N GLY A 183 16.55 10.55 -5.74
CA GLY A 183 15.24 10.78 -6.38
C GLY A 183 15.12 10.31 -7.83
N GLN A 184 16.13 9.66 -8.39
CA GLN A 184 16.11 9.11 -9.75
C GLN A 184 16.19 7.58 -9.74
N TYR A 185 15.45 6.89 -10.61
CA TYR A 185 15.57 5.44 -10.76
C TYR A 185 16.96 5.05 -11.24
N ALA A 186 17.64 4.16 -10.50
CA ALA A 186 18.85 3.51 -10.98
C ALA A 186 18.53 2.54 -12.13
N SER A 187 17.36 1.89 -12.06
CA SER A 187 16.80 1.06 -13.11
C SER A 187 15.28 1.04 -12.96
N THR A 188 14.57 1.11 -14.07
CA THR A 188 13.11 0.87 -14.09
C THR A 188 12.77 -0.62 -14.12
N THR A 189 13.76 -1.47 -14.45
CA THR A 189 13.65 -2.93 -14.32
C THR A 189 14.00 -3.34 -12.88
N PRO A 190 13.06 -3.92 -12.14
CA PRO A 190 13.29 -4.36 -10.77
C PRO A 190 14.08 -5.67 -10.72
N VAL A 191 14.74 -5.91 -9.58
CA VAL A 191 15.34 -7.18 -9.23
C VAL A 191 14.28 -8.05 -8.58
N ALA A 192 13.95 -9.18 -9.22
CA ALA A 192 12.97 -10.16 -8.74
C ALA A 192 13.64 -11.26 -7.93
N TYR A 193 12.92 -11.82 -6.96
CA TYR A 193 13.35 -12.94 -6.15
C TYR A 193 12.43 -14.15 -6.34
N PRO A 194 12.99 -15.37 -6.46
CA PRO A 194 12.20 -16.60 -6.46
C PRO A 194 11.40 -16.79 -5.16
N ASP A 195 10.29 -17.52 -5.24
CA ASP A 195 9.57 -17.99 -4.05
C ASP A 195 10.14 -19.34 -3.58
N ASP A 196 11.33 -19.30 -2.99
CA ASP A 196 12.08 -20.51 -2.61
C ASP A 196 12.61 -20.52 -1.17
N GLY A 197 12.33 -19.46 -0.40
CA GLY A 197 12.75 -19.33 0.98
C GLY A 197 14.22 -18.95 1.19
N ASN A 198 15.02 -18.85 0.13
CA ASN A 198 16.45 -18.59 0.21
C ASN A 198 16.76 -17.12 0.51
N LEU A 199 17.94 -16.87 1.08
CA LEU A 199 18.47 -15.52 1.25
C LEU A 199 19.28 -15.08 0.03
N TYR A 200 19.18 -13.81 -0.31
CA TYR A 200 19.90 -13.18 -1.42
C TYR A 200 20.55 -11.89 -0.94
N LEU A 201 21.66 -11.55 -1.58
CA LEU A 201 22.35 -10.26 -1.40
C LEU A 201 22.43 -9.58 -2.76
N THR A 202 21.54 -8.61 -3.01
CA THR A 202 21.60 -7.80 -4.23
C THR A 202 22.66 -6.73 -4.07
N ARG A 203 23.72 -6.80 -4.88
CA ARG A 203 24.81 -5.82 -4.87
C ARG A 203 24.42 -4.57 -5.64
N VAL A 204 24.68 -3.41 -5.04
CA VAL A 204 24.59 -2.09 -5.67
C VAL A 204 25.99 -1.49 -5.68
N ASP A 205 26.55 -1.27 -6.86
CA ASP A 205 27.94 -0.85 -7.04
C ASP A 205 28.02 0.49 -7.80
N PHE A 206 28.51 1.51 -7.11
CA PHE A 206 28.78 2.83 -7.68
C PHE A 206 30.17 2.93 -8.31
N GLN A 207 30.78 1.80 -8.66
CA GLN A 207 32.04 1.70 -9.39
C GLN A 207 33.18 2.42 -8.65
N GLY A 208 33.26 2.21 -7.33
CA GLY A 208 34.30 2.80 -6.47
C GLY A 208 34.06 4.27 -6.06
N VAL A 209 32.99 4.92 -6.52
CA VAL A 209 32.73 6.33 -6.21
C VAL A 209 32.09 6.49 -4.83
N ARG A 210 32.88 6.92 -3.84
CA ARG A 210 32.39 7.37 -2.52
C ARG A 210 31.70 8.74 -2.65
N LYS A 211 30.42 8.80 -2.32
CA LYS A 211 29.60 10.03 -2.34
C LYS A 211 28.34 9.80 -1.51
N SER A 212 27.96 10.79 -0.69
CA SER A 212 26.67 10.78 0.01
C SER A 212 25.52 10.75 -0.99
N ARG A 213 24.65 9.75 -0.86
CA ARG A 213 23.48 9.52 -1.72
C ARG A 213 22.28 9.17 -0.86
N LYS A 214 21.11 9.73 -1.19
CA LYS A 214 19.83 9.28 -0.64
C LYS A 214 19.37 8.06 -1.44
N ILE A 215 19.21 6.94 -0.78
CA ILE A 215 18.66 5.72 -1.36
C ILE A 215 17.20 5.58 -0.93
N ARG A 216 16.33 5.25 -1.87
CA ARG A 216 14.98 4.74 -1.61
C ARG A 216 14.85 3.39 -2.29
N ILE A 217 14.55 2.35 -1.52
CA ILE A 217 14.12 1.05 -2.04
C ILE A 217 12.59 1.09 -2.14
N GLU A 218 12.05 0.73 -3.29
CA GLU A 218 10.62 0.46 -3.48
C GLU A 218 10.40 -1.02 -3.67
N THR A 219 9.41 -1.58 -2.97
CA THR A 219 9.20 -3.01 -3.00
C THR A 219 7.75 -3.43 -2.70
N PRO A 220 7.25 -4.49 -3.36
CA PRO A 220 6.05 -5.18 -2.99
C PRO A 220 6.37 -6.45 -2.18
N ASN A 221 5.90 -6.51 -0.93
CA ASN A 221 5.95 -7.71 -0.09
C ASN A 221 7.34 -8.38 0.05
N MET A 222 8.44 -7.62 -0.06
CA MET A 222 9.79 -8.10 0.22
C MET A 222 9.98 -8.33 1.72
N ARG A 223 10.69 -9.41 2.07
CA ARG A 223 11.21 -9.59 3.44
C ARG A 223 12.65 -9.12 3.50
N PHE A 224 12.85 -7.96 4.12
CA PHE A 224 14.12 -7.25 4.13
C PHE A 224 14.93 -7.58 5.38
N GLY A 225 16.22 -7.89 5.19
CA GLY A 225 17.14 -8.31 6.25
C GLY A 225 18.21 -7.30 6.61
N GLY A 226 18.15 -6.08 6.08
CA GLY A 226 19.17 -5.07 6.31
C GLY A 226 20.11 -4.87 5.13
N LEU A 227 21.22 -4.19 5.40
CA LEU A 227 22.25 -3.87 4.41
C LEU A 227 23.59 -4.46 4.83
N ARG A 228 24.38 -4.96 3.87
CA ARG A 228 25.80 -5.23 4.07
C ARG A 228 26.63 -4.09 3.50
N ILE A 229 27.55 -3.56 4.30
CA ILE A 229 28.46 -2.46 3.91
C ILE A 229 29.90 -2.79 4.31
N ALA A 230 30.88 -2.16 3.65
CA ALA A 230 32.29 -2.35 3.99
C ALA A 230 32.64 -1.61 5.30
N PRO A 231 33.70 -2.03 6.01
CA PRO A 231 34.21 -1.27 7.15
C PRO A 231 34.55 0.18 6.76
N GLY A 232 34.05 1.14 7.54
CA GLY A 232 34.26 2.57 7.30
C GLY A 232 33.35 3.21 6.25
N ASP A 233 32.40 2.47 5.68
CA ASP A 233 31.24 3.06 5.00
C ASP A 233 30.17 3.45 6.03
N SER A 234 29.29 4.39 5.68
CA SER A 234 28.23 4.88 6.55
C SER A 234 26.83 4.63 5.99
N VAL A 235 25.89 4.37 6.90
CA VAL A 235 24.45 4.40 6.64
C VAL A 235 23.82 5.27 7.73
N THR A 236 23.01 6.23 7.34
CA THR A 236 22.36 7.19 8.25
C THR A 236 20.91 7.40 7.84
N ALA A 237 20.09 7.82 8.80
CA ALA A 237 18.70 8.16 8.52
C ALA A 237 18.63 9.34 7.53
N PRO A 238 17.64 9.35 6.61
CA PRO A 238 17.40 10.50 5.75
C PRO A 238 17.11 11.76 6.59
N PRO A 239 17.47 12.96 6.11
CA PRO A 239 17.16 14.20 6.81
C PRO A 239 15.67 14.33 7.15
N VAL A 240 15.38 14.82 8.36
CA VAL A 240 14.02 15.17 8.78
C VAL A 240 13.64 16.49 8.09
N VAL A 241 12.84 16.38 7.04
CA VAL A 241 12.19 17.51 6.38
C VAL A 241 10.68 17.37 6.56
N PRO A 242 9.90 18.47 6.62
CA PRO A 242 8.44 18.38 6.59
C PRO A 242 8.01 17.59 5.35
N LYS A 243 7.25 16.52 5.55
CA LYS A 243 6.74 15.66 4.48
C LYS A 243 5.23 15.54 4.62
N VAL A 244 4.54 15.65 3.49
CA VAL A 244 3.15 15.20 3.42
C VAL A 244 3.14 13.70 3.65
N ARG A 245 2.35 13.27 4.63
CA ARG A 245 2.10 11.88 4.91
C ARG A 245 0.75 11.54 4.33
N ALA A 246 0.74 10.59 3.40
CA ALA A 246 -0.43 10.27 2.61
C ALA A 246 -0.80 8.79 2.75
N VAL A 247 -2.10 8.52 2.82
CA VAL A 247 -2.64 7.15 2.74
C VAL A 247 -3.69 7.09 1.64
N ILE A 248 -3.59 6.11 0.74
CA ILE A 248 -4.60 5.86 -0.28
C ILE A 248 -5.37 4.59 0.10
N LEU A 249 -6.62 4.73 0.53
CA LEU A 249 -7.52 3.61 0.81
C LEU A 249 -8.27 3.24 -0.47
N GLY A 250 -8.33 1.96 -0.81
CA GLY A 250 -9.16 1.51 -1.92
C GLY A 250 -9.27 0.01 -2.09
N ASP A 251 -9.71 -0.36 -3.30
CA ASP A 251 -10.02 -1.72 -3.73
C ASP A 251 -8.87 -2.37 -4.55
N SER A 252 -9.20 -3.30 -5.46
CA SER A 252 -8.24 -4.01 -6.31
C SER A 252 -7.44 -3.10 -7.25
N ILE A 253 -8.01 -1.95 -7.64
CA ILE A 253 -7.34 -0.98 -8.49
C ILE A 253 -6.24 -0.26 -7.69
N THR A 254 -6.47 -0.02 -6.40
CA THR A 254 -5.48 0.54 -5.46
C THR A 254 -4.47 -0.51 -4.99
N GLU A 255 -4.88 -1.77 -4.88
CA GLU A 255 -3.98 -2.89 -4.57
C GLU A 255 -2.94 -3.06 -5.69
N GLY A 256 -3.39 -2.97 -6.95
CA GLY A 256 -2.53 -2.95 -8.13
C GLY A 256 -1.99 -4.32 -8.55
N MET A 257 -2.70 -5.41 -8.24
CA MET A 257 -2.25 -6.79 -8.50
C MET A 257 -2.84 -7.45 -9.76
N SER A 258 -3.80 -6.86 -10.47
CA SER A 258 -4.38 -7.55 -11.65
C SER A 258 -3.49 -7.44 -12.89
N GLY A 259 -2.92 -8.58 -13.28
CA GLY A 259 -2.43 -8.86 -14.63
C GLY A 259 -1.12 -8.21 -15.07
N LEU A 260 -0.49 -7.35 -14.26
CA LEU A 260 0.57 -6.45 -14.74
C LEU A 260 1.60 -6.10 -13.67
N GLY A 261 2.88 -6.39 -13.96
CA GLY A 261 4.04 -5.83 -13.27
C GLY A 261 4.03 -6.00 -11.75
N TYR A 262 4.57 -5.01 -11.04
CA TYR A 262 4.65 -4.95 -9.59
C TYR A 262 3.77 -3.82 -9.06
N SER A 263 3.21 -3.94 -7.85
CA SER A 263 2.26 -2.97 -7.29
C SER A 263 2.81 -1.54 -7.13
N PHE A 264 4.13 -1.32 -7.17
CA PHE A 264 4.73 0.02 -7.22
C PHE A 264 4.58 0.72 -8.58
N ASP A 265 3.99 0.06 -9.57
CA ASP A 265 3.61 0.64 -10.86
C ASP A 265 2.11 0.95 -10.99
N ASN A 266 1.35 0.79 -9.90
CA ASN A 266 -0.05 1.18 -9.90
C ASN A 266 -0.21 2.71 -9.81
N TYR A 267 -1.45 3.18 -9.98
CA TYR A 267 -1.74 4.61 -10.01
C TYR A 267 -1.48 5.29 -8.65
N ALA A 268 -1.72 4.58 -7.54
CA ALA A 268 -1.60 5.07 -6.18
C ALA A 268 -0.13 5.37 -5.86
N ALA A 269 0.78 4.42 -6.11
CA ALA A 269 2.23 4.59 -6.00
C ALA A 269 2.73 5.79 -6.81
N LYS A 270 2.24 5.95 -8.05
CA LYS A 270 2.65 7.05 -8.94
C LYS A 270 2.09 8.40 -8.52
N LEU A 271 0.87 8.47 -7.99
CA LEU A 271 0.26 9.70 -7.49
C LEU A 271 1.19 10.38 -6.48
N GLY A 272 1.70 9.62 -5.51
CA GLY A 272 2.58 10.16 -4.47
C GLY A 272 3.77 10.95 -5.04
N TYR A 273 4.41 10.42 -6.07
CA TYR A 273 5.47 11.15 -6.78
C TYR A 273 4.96 12.38 -7.52
N LEU A 274 3.87 12.21 -8.29
CA LEU A 274 3.33 13.28 -9.14
C LEU A 274 2.89 14.52 -8.35
N VAL A 275 2.49 14.38 -7.08
CA VAL A 275 2.08 15.51 -6.21
C VAL A 275 3.02 15.77 -5.03
N GLY A 276 4.19 15.14 -5.02
CA GLY A 276 5.25 15.38 -4.01
C GLY A 276 5.00 14.75 -2.64
N TRP A 277 4.01 13.85 -2.53
CA TRP A 277 3.72 13.07 -1.33
C TRP A 277 4.67 11.89 -1.21
N ASN A 278 5.93 12.20 -0.95
CA ASN A 278 7.00 11.21 -0.84
C ASN A 278 6.93 10.35 0.44
N ASP A 279 6.08 10.68 1.42
CA ASP A 279 5.76 9.83 2.58
C ASP A 279 4.36 9.20 2.43
N MET A 280 4.16 8.47 1.33
CA MET A 280 2.87 7.88 0.99
C MET A 280 2.88 6.36 1.12
N TYR A 281 1.76 5.83 1.59
CA TYR A 281 1.46 4.42 1.61
C TYR A 281 0.08 4.14 0.97
N GLN A 282 -0.09 2.96 0.38
CA GLN A 282 -1.34 2.55 -0.24
C GLN A 282 -1.93 1.35 0.49
N SER A 283 -3.25 1.37 0.69
CA SER A 283 -4.04 0.37 1.38
C SER A 283 -5.19 -0.10 0.49
N GLY A 284 -4.83 -0.83 -0.55
CA GLY A 284 -5.76 -1.51 -1.45
C GLY A 284 -6.02 -2.95 -1.03
N VAL A 285 -7.29 -3.36 -1.04
CA VAL A 285 -7.68 -4.78 -0.87
C VAL A 285 -8.70 -5.16 -1.92
N GLY A 286 -8.35 -6.11 -2.76
CA GLY A 286 -9.20 -6.52 -3.88
C GLY A 286 -10.56 -7.06 -3.47
N ALA A 287 -11.55 -6.83 -4.32
CA ALA A 287 -12.97 -7.17 -4.13
C ALA A 287 -13.65 -6.51 -2.92
N THR A 288 -13.02 -5.53 -2.27
CA THR A 288 -13.62 -4.76 -1.17
C THR A 288 -14.12 -3.40 -1.64
N GLY A 289 -15.00 -2.78 -0.86
CA GLY A 289 -15.60 -1.49 -1.16
C GLY A 289 -16.18 -0.83 0.07
N TYR A 290 -17.18 0.02 -0.14
CA TYR A 290 -17.92 0.63 0.96
C TYR A 290 -18.75 -0.42 1.70
N LEU A 291 -19.51 -1.25 0.96
CA LEU A 291 -20.30 -2.36 1.48
C LEU A 291 -19.65 -3.72 1.17
N ALA A 292 -19.01 -3.85 0.01
CA ALA A 292 -18.38 -5.08 -0.43
C ALA A 292 -17.25 -5.53 0.52
N ALA A 293 -17.40 -6.71 1.11
CA ALA A 293 -16.44 -7.33 2.02
C ALA A 293 -16.54 -8.87 1.96
N PRO A 294 -16.11 -9.51 0.86
CA PRO A 294 -16.16 -10.96 0.77
C PRO A 294 -15.29 -11.59 1.86
N ALA A 295 -15.86 -12.52 2.61
CA ALA A 295 -15.16 -13.16 3.72
C ALA A 295 -13.83 -13.79 3.26
N PRO A 296 -12.75 -13.65 4.04
CA PRO A 296 -12.67 -13.03 5.37
C PRO A 296 -12.19 -11.57 5.35
N LYS A 297 -12.31 -10.85 4.23
CA LYS A 297 -11.85 -9.47 4.07
C LYS A 297 -12.81 -8.49 4.76
N LEU A 298 -12.34 -7.25 4.93
CA LEU A 298 -13.08 -6.17 5.58
C LEU A 298 -13.44 -5.08 4.56
N LYS A 299 -14.60 -4.45 4.74
CA LYS A 299 -14.97 -3.23 4.00
C LYS A 299 -14.11 -2.04 4.44
N PHE A 300 -14.18 -0.94 3.71
CA PHE A 300 -13.36 0.25 3.92
C PHE A 300 -13.44 0.79 5.36
N ARG A 301 -14.64 0.98 5.90
CA ARG A 301 -14.82 1.52 7.27
C ARG A 301 -14.24 0.63 8.36
N ASP A 302 -14.24 -0.68 8.18
CA ASP A 302 -13.72 -1.60 9.19
C ASP A 302 -12.18 -1.66 9.18
N ARG A 303 -11.53 -1.03 8.20
CA ARG A 303 -10.08 -1.00 8.04
C ARG A 303 -9.43 0.31 8.50
N VAL A 304 -10.16 1.43 8.56
CA VAL A 304 -9.55 2.75 8.81
C VAL A 304 -8.80 2.84 10.14
N ALA A 305 -9.29 2.13 11.17
CA ALA A 305 -8.65 2.07 12.48
C ALA A 305 -7.26 1.43 12.46
N THR A 306 -7.01 0.51 11.52
CA THR A 306 -5.72 -0.19 11.40
C THR A 306 -4.86 0.33 10.26
N ASP A 307 -5.48 0.86 9.21
CA ASP A 307 -4.80 1.18 7.94
C ASP A 307 -4.50 2.68 7.82
N ILE A 308 -5.23 3.54 8.55
CA ILE A 308 -5.15 4.99 8.39
C ILE A 308 -4.75 5.68 9.70
N TYR A 309 -5.51 5.47 10.77
CA TYR A 309 -5.36 6.25 12.01
C TYR A 309 -3.97 6.15 12.65
N PRO A 310 -3.31 4.97 12.70
CA PRO A 310 -1.97 4.85 13.29
C PRO A 310 -0.93 5.73 12.59
N PHE A 311 -1.14 6.06 11.32
CA PHE A 311 -0.20 6.86 10.53
C PHE A 311 -0.36 8.36 10.74
N LYS A 312 -1.49 8.83 11.27
CA LYS A 312 -1.80 10.27 11.42
C LYS A 312 -1.52 11.06 10.14
N PRO A 313 -2.17 10.70 9.01
CA PRO A 313 -1.84 11.29 7.72
C PRO A 313 -2.25 12.77 7.62
N HIS A 314 -1.50 13.52 6.85
CA HIS A 314 -1.87 14.87 6.41
C HIS A 314 -2.97 14.79 5.34
N VAL A 315 -2.96 13.75 4.51
CA VAL A 315 -3.95 13.54 3.45
C VAL A 315 -4.35 12.08 3.31
N VAL A 316 -5.63 11.85 3.05
CA VAL A 316 -6.18 10.54 2.67
C VAL A 316 -6.84 10.66 1.31
N VAL A 317 -6.62 9.66 0.46
CA VAL A 317 -7.44 9.46 -0.75
C VAL A 317 -8.29 8.22 -0.52
N ILE A 318 -9.61 8.35 -0.63
CA ILE A 318 -10.56 7.23 -0.59
C ILE A 318 -11.01 7.00 -2.02
N ALA A 319 -10.56 5.89 -2.61
CA ALA A 319 -10.75 5.58 -4.03
C ALA A 319 -11.37 4.18 -4.22
N GLY A 320 -12.66 4.15 -4.59
CA GLY A 320 -13.35 2.88 -4.82
C GLY A 320 -14.85 3.03 -5.04
N GLY A 321 -15.54 1.89 -5.01
CA GLY A 321 -16.99 1.79 -5.22
C GLY A 321 -17.39 0.85 -6.36
N VAL A 322 -16.43 0.40 -7.18
CA VAL A 322 -16.72 -0.50 -8.32
C VAL A 322 -17.24 -1.86 -7.86
N ASN A 323 -16.75 -2.37 -6.73
CA ASN A 323 -17.21 -3.65 -6.17
C ASN A 323 -18.60 -3.55 -5.53
N ASP A 324 -19.10 -2.35 -5.33
CA ASP A 324 -20.42 -2.09 -4.75
C ASP A 324 -21.51 -1.93 -5.83
N ALA A 325 -21.19 -2.15 -7.11
CA ALA A 325 -22.06 -1.93 -8.27
C ALA A 325 -23.46 -2.58 -8.16
N CYS A 326 -23.56 -3.72 -7.47
CA CYS A 326 -24.82 -4.44 -7.27
C CYS A 326 -25.56 -4.06 -5.97
N SER A 327 -25.00 -3.16 -5.16
CA SER A 327 -25.57 -2.80 -3.86
C SER A 327 -26.67 -1.73 -4.02
N PRO A 328 -27.70 -1.73 -3.15
CA PRO A 328 -28.67 -0.64 -3.08
C PRO A 328 -27.98 0.71 -2.81
N THR A 329 -28.33 1.72 -3.60
CA THR A 329 -27.65 3.03 -3.58
C THR A 329 -27.86 3.79 -2.25
N ASP A 330 -28.98 3.58 -1.58
CA ASP A 330 -29.30 4.18 -0.28
C ASP A 330 -28.45 3.59 0.86
N GLU A 331 -28.33 2.26 0.92
CA GLU A 331 -27.41 1.57 1.85
C GLU A 331 -25.95 1.98 1.60
N PHE A 332 -25.58 2.09 0.32
CA PHE A 332 -24.25 2.50 -0.09
C PHE A 332 -23.94 3.94 0.33
N GLN A 333 -24.89 4.88 0.12
CA GLN A 333 -24.75 6.27 0.58
C GLN A 333 -24.64 6.36 2.10
N ALA A 334 -25.45 5.58 2.82
CA ALA A 334 -25.42 5.55 4.29
C ALA A 334 -24.06 5.05 4.81
N GLU A 335 -23.50 4.01 4.20
CA GLU A 335 -22.19 3.49 4.57
C GLU A 335 -21.05 4.45 4.21
N ALA A 336 -21.10 5.11 3.05
CA ALA A 336 -20.15 6.16 2.68
C ALA A 336 -20.19 7.33 3.66
N THR A 337 -21.39 7.77 4.06
CA THR A 337 -21.58 8.81 5.07
C THR A 337 -20.94 8.39 6.40
N ALA A 338 -21.19 7.17 6.84
CA ALA A 338 -20.66 6.66 8.09
C ALA A 338 -19.13 6.50 8.08
N LEU A 339 -18.54 6.13 6.94
CA LEU A 339 -17.08 6.11 6.75
C LEU A 339 -16.50 7.53 6.87
N PHE A 340 -17.10 8.50 6.19
CA PHE A 340 -16.60 9.88 6.20
C PHE A 340 -16.77 10.55 7.55
N ASP A 341 -17.84 10.25 8.28
CA ASP A 341 -18.03 10.70 9.66
C ASP A 341 -16.97 10.12 10.61
N ASP A 342 -16.65 8.83 10.46
CA ASP A 342 -15.61 8.19 11.28
C ASP A 342 -14.22 8.77 11.00
N VAL A 343 -13.87 8.99 9.73
CA VAL A 343 -12.63 9.67 9.34
C VAL A 343 -12.61 11.11 9.85
N GLN A 344 -13.69 11.90 9.67
CA GLN A 344 -13.77 13.27 10.16
C GLN A 344 -13.57 13.36 11.68
N LYS A 345 -14.19 12.42 12.41
CA LYS A 345 -14.12 12.36 13.88
C LYS A 345 -12.70 12.08 14.37
N ASN A 346 -12.00 11.12 13.75
CA ASN A 346 -10.69 10.67 14.20
C ASN A 346 -9.53 11.49 13.59
N LEU A 347 -9.75 12.14 12.45
CA LEU A 347 -8.74 12.87 11.69
C LEU A 347 -9.26 14.25 11.20
N PRO A 348 -9.69 15.15 12.11
CA PRO A 348 -10.34 16.41 11.74
C PRO A 348 -9.44 17.40 10.95
N ASN A 349 -8.12 17.22 11.01
CA ASN A 349 -7.13 18.07 10.33
C ASN A 349 -6.54 17.44 9.06
N THR A 350 -7.01 16.26 8.69
CA THR A 350 -6.57 15.56 7.48
C THR A 350 -7.41 16.04 6.30
N VAL A 351 -6.77 16.38 5.19
CA VAL A 351 -7.47 16.62 3.92
C VAL A 351 -7.85 15.28 3.33
N VAL A 352 -9.10 15.12 2.89
CA VAL A 352 -9.61 13.87 2.31
C VAL A 352 -10.05 14.13 0.87
N PHE A 353 -9.41 13.45 -0.06
CA PHE A 353 -9.89 13.36 -1.45
C PHE A 353 -10.74 12.11 -1.59
N VAL A 354 -11.92 12.24 -2.18
CA VAL A 354 -12.83 11.13 -2.41
C VAL A 354 -13.08 11.01 -3.91
N VAL A 355 -12.90 9.81 -4.46
CA VAL A 355 -12.97 9.57 -5.90
C VAL A 355 -13.53 8.19 -6.19
N GLY A 356 -14.24 8.09 -7.31
CA GLY A 356 -14.88 6.87 -7.77
C GLY A 356 -16.42 6.95 -7.72
N PRO A 357 -17.12 5.85 -8.04
CA PRO A 357 -16.55 4.57 -8.46
C PRO A 357 -15.67 4.66 -9.70
N TRP A 358 -14.69 3.77 -9.80
CA TRP A 358 -14.03 3.49 -11.06
C TRP A 358 -15.08 2.88 -12.01
N THR A 359 -15.13 3.32 -13.26
CA THR A 359 -16.21 2.94 -14.21
C THR A 359 -15.73 2.09 -15.38
N PRO A 360 -15.22 0.89 -15.14
CA PRO A 360 -14.91 -0.02 -16.23
C PRO A 360 -16.21 -0.67 -16.74
N GLY A 361 -16.76 -0.20 -17.87
CA GLY A 361 -17.79 -0.91 -18.63
C GLY A 361 -19.20 -0.99 -18.03
N CYS A 362 -19.48 -0.32 -16.91
CA CYS A 362 -20.83 -0.19 -16.33
C CYS A 362 -21.16 1.25 -15.94
N GLU A 363 -22.45 1.59 -15.97
CA GLU A 363 -22.97 2.88 -15.51
C GLU A 363 -23.10 2.81 -13.98
N LEU A 364 -22.35 3.66 -13.27
CA LEU A 364 -22.36 3.76 -11.80
C LEU A 364 -22.62 5.20 -11.33
N GLN A 365 -23.31 6.01 -12.13
CA GLN A 365 -23.54 7.42 -11.82
C GLN A 365 -24.33 7.58 -10.53
N ALA A 366 -25.33 6.71 -10.28
CA ALA A 366 -26.09 6.73 -9.03
C ALA A 366 -25.19 6.50 -7.80
N HIS A 367 -24.22 5.59 -7.88
CA HIS A 367 -23.24 5.36 -6.81
C HIS A 367 -22.25 6.54 -6.69
N GLN A 368 -21.84 7.16 -7.80
CA GLN A 368 -21.03 8.38 -7.74
C GLN A 368 -21.76 9.52 -7.05
N ASP A 369 -23.03 9.74 -7.41
CA ASP A 369 -23.89 10.76 -6.82
C ASP A 369 -24.08 10.50 -5.32
N ALA A 370 -24.22 9.23 -4.91
CA ALA A 370 -24.25 8.83 -3.51
C ALA A 370 -22.94 9.15 -2.77
N ILE A 371 -21.76 8.89 -3.36
CA ILE A 371 -20.47 9.30 -2.77
C ILE A 371 -20.40 10.82 -2.63
N LYS A 372 -20.77 11.56 -3.68
CA LYS A 372 -20.75 13.03 -3.70
C LYS A 372 -21.70 13.62 -2.66
N ALA A 373 -22.91 13.06 -2.54
CA ALA A 373 -23.87 13.42 -1.50
C ALA A 373 -23.33 13.10 -0.09
N ALA A 374 -22.69 11.93 0.07
CA ALA A 374 -22.07 11.54 1.33
C ALA A 374 -20.91 12.45 1.71
N VAL A 375 -20.11 12.99 0.79
CA VAL A 375 -19.06 14.01 1.05
C VAL A 375 -19.67 15.29 1.65
N GLY A 376 -20.80 15.73 1.11
CA GLY A 376 -21.58 16.85 1.65
C GLY A 376 -20.78 18.15 1.75
N THR A 377 -20.87 18.83 2.89
CA THR A 377 -20.27 20.16 3.15
C THR A 377 -19.06 20.12 4.08
N ARG A 378 -18.44 18.94 4.27
CA ARG A 378 -17.29 18.79 5.18
C ARG A 378 -16.11 19.67 4.71
N PRO A 379 -15.50 20.48 5.59
CA PRO A 379 -14.54 21.54 5.20
C PRO A 379 -13.18 21.04 4.67
N ASN A 380 -12.90 19.76 4.88
CA ASN A 380 -11.65 19.07 4.56
C ASN A 380 -11.87 17.89 3.60
N PHE A 381 -13.09 17.66 3.11
CA PHE A 381 -13.38 16.61 2.12
C PHE A 381 -13.59 17.24 0.75
N TYR A 382 -13.00 16.63 -0.27
CA TYR A 382 -13.02 17.11 -1.63
C TYR A 382 -13.37 15.95 -2.57
N PHE A 383 -14.54 16.05 -3.18
CA PHE A 383 -14.99 15.08 -4.19
C PHE A 383 -14.31 15.36 -5.53
N ILE A 384 -13.71 14.34 -6.14
CA ILE A 384 -13.12 14.38 -7.47
C ILE A 384 -14.06 13.65 -8.44
N ASP A 385 -14.61 14.39 -9.40
CA ASP A 385 -15.64 13.90 -10.32
C ASP A 385 -15.02 13.22 -11.55
N ASN A 386 -14.54 11.98 -11.38
CA ASN A 386 -13.87 11.20 -12.42
C ASN A 386 -14.77 10.86 -13.62
N MET A 387 -16.08 10.69 -13.41
CA MET A 387 -17.03 10.41 -14.47
C MET A 387 -17.37 11.67 -15.29
N ALA A 388 -17.64 12.81 -14.64
CA ALA A 388 -17.88 14.07 -15.36
C ALA A 388 -16.66 14.51 -16.18
N GLU A 389 -15.45 14.26 -15.68
CA GLU A 389 -14.20 14.50 -16.41
C GLU A 389 -13.84 13.40 -17.44
N GLN A 390 -14.68 12.37 -17.60
CA GLN A 390 -14.54 11.31 -18.60
C GLN A 390 -13.18 10.60 -18.54
N TRP A 391 -12.74 10.23 -17.33
CA TRP A 391 -11.44 9.55 -17.16
C TRP A 391 -11.44 8.16 -17.79
N GLN A 392 -12.54 7.43 -17.74
CA GLN A 392 -12.66 6.10 -18.35
C GLN A 392 -13.85 6.11 -19.30
N THR A 393 -13.61 5.83 -20.57
CA THR A 393 -14.61 5.90 -21.64
C THR A 393 -14.55 4.70 -22.57
N GLY A 394 -15.65 4.43 -23.26
CA GLY A 394 -15.78 3.31 -24.21
C GLY A 394 -16.11 1.98 -23.55
N THR A 395 -16.51 1.02 -24.39
CA THR A 395 -17.00 -0.31 -23.98
C THR A 395 -16.03 -1.45 -24.29
N GLY A 396 -14.88 -1.12 -24.88
CA GLY A 396 -13.84 -2.09 -25.25
C GLY A 396 -12.79 -2.37 -24.18
N THR A 397 -11.87 -3.25 -24.52
CA THR A 397 -10.67 -3.58 -23.75
C THR A 397 -9.49 -3.79 -24.69
N VAL A 398 -8.27 -3.90 -24.17
CA VAL A 398 -7.10 -4.27 -25.00
C VAL A 398 -7.25 -5.60 -25.74
N ALA A 399 -8.07 -6.53 -25.24
CA ALA A 399 -8.33 -7.81 -25.90
C ALA A 399 -9.49 -7.76 -26.89
N ASN A 400 -10.37 -6.76 -26.79
CA ASN A 400 -11.57 -6.59 -27.61
C ASN A 400 -11.87 -5.10 -27.81
N PRO A 401 -11.06 -4.40 -28.62
CA PRO A 401 -11.25 -2.96 -28.84
C PRO A 401 -12.57 -2.68 -29.57
N LYS A 402 -13.22 -1.56 -29.20
CA LYS A 402 -14.54 -1.14 -29.75
C LYS A 402 -14.50 0.18 -30.50
N GLY A 403 -13.43 0.96 -30.36
CA GLY A 403 -13.24 2.24 -31.06
C GLY A 403 -14.13 3.37 -30.54
N ASP A 404 -14.73 3.23 -29.36
CA ASP A 404 -15.71 4.15 -28.78
C ASP A 404 -15.20 4.87 -27.52
N GLY A 405 -13.92 4.69 -27.15
CA GLY A 405 -13.30 5.39 -26.03
C GLY A 405 -11.89 4.92 -25.71
N ASN A 406 -11.38 5.34 -24.55
CA ASN A 406 -9.99 5.08 -24.15
C ASN A 406 -9.76 3.69 -23.53
N SER A 407 -10.82 2.93 -23.25
CA SER A 407 -10.73 1.60 -22.64
C SER A 407 -10.03 0.58 -23.55
N ASP A 408 -10.03 0.79 -24.87
CA ASP A 408 -9.24 0.02 -25.84
C ASP A 408 -7.73 0.01 -25.55
N ILE A 409 -7.23 1.00 -24.80
CA ILE A 409 -5.81 1.17 -24.44
C ILE A 409 -5.60 0.96 -22.94
N TYR A 410 -6.52 1.50 -22.14
CA TYR A 410 -6.34 1.63 -20.69
C TYR A 410 -7.06 0.55 -19.89
N MET A 411 -7.89 -0.29 -20.49
CA MET A 411 -8.58 -1.40 -19.82
C MET A 411 -7.96 -2.74 -20.17
N SER A 412 -7.64 -3.54 -19.15
CA SER A 412 -7.15 -4.91 -19.31
C SER A 412 -8.21 -5.83 -19.89
N ALA A 413 -7.79 -7.02 -20.33
CA ALA A 413 -8.66 -8.01 -20.96
C ALA A 413 -9.83 -8.48 -20.07
N ASP A 414 -9.70 -8.33 -18.74
CA ASP A 414 -10.74 -8.67 -17.77
C ASP A 414 -11.90 -7.67 -17.72
N GLY A 415 -11.77 -6.52 -18.39
CA GLY A 415 -12.81 -5.50 -18.45
C GLY A 415 -13.04 -4.77 -17.13
N VAL A 416 -12.16 -4.90 -16.14
CA VAL A 416 -12.29 -4.27 -14.82
C VAL A 416 -11.02 -3.48 -14.45
N HIS A 417 -9.85 -4.07 -14.68
CA HIS A 417 -8.60 -3.50 -14.16
C HIS A 417 -7.87 -2.67 -15.22
N PRO A 418 -7.24 -1.55 -14.84
CA PRO A 418 -6.45 -0.76 -15.78
C PRO A 418 -5.23 -1.54 -16.33
N THR A 419 -4.78 -1.17 -17.53
CA THR A 419 -3.48 -1.61 -18.05
C THR A 419 -2.33 -0.86 -17.34
N PRO A 420 -1.02 -1.14 -17.59
CA PRO A 420 0.04 -0.32 -16.98
C PRO A 420 -0.05 1.12 -17.49
N ALA A 421 -0.38 1.27 -18.78
CA ALA A 421 -0.68 2.55 -19.38
C ALA A 421 -1.92 3.20 -18.74
N GLY A 422 -2.96 2.40 -18.43
CA GLY A 422 -4.14 2.85 -17.70
C GLY A 422 -3.82 3.36 -16.30
N HIS A 423 -2.97 2.66 -15.54
CA HIS A 423 -2.51 3.12 -14.23
C HIS A 423 -1.71 4.43 -14.31
N ILE A 424 -0.84 4.58 -15.31
CA ILE A 424 -0.11 5.84 -15.56
C ILE A 424 -1.09 6.97 -15.89
N TYR A 425 -2.05 6.70 -16.78
CA TYR A 425 -3.07 7.67 -17.18
C TYR A 425 -3.91 8.13 -15.97
N LEU A 426 -4.42 7.18 -15.17
CA LEU A 426 -5.22 7.50 -13.97
C LEU A 426 -4.40 8.23 -12.91
N ALA A 427 -3.12 7.92 -12.75
CA ALA A 427 -2.23 8.65 -11.85
C ALA A 427 -2.10 10.13 -12.27
N GLY A 428 -1.94 10.39 -13.57
CA GLY A 428 -1.89 11.75 -14.12
C GLY A 428 -3.20 12.51 -13.89
N LYS A 429 -4.33 11.88 -14.23
CA LYS A 429 -5.66 12.46 -13.99
C LYS A 429 -5.92 12.80 -12.52
N MET A 430 -5.57 11.88 -11.63
CA MET A 430 -5.68 12.11 -10.19
C MET A 430 -4.77 13.24 -9.72
N ALA A 431 -3.52 13.28 -10.18
CA ALA A 431 -2.59 14.33 -9.83
C ALA A 431 -3.09 15.71 -10.27
N ASP A 432 -3.64 15.83 -11.49
CA ASP A 432 -4.22 17.07 -11.99
C ASP A 432 -5.43 17.52 -11.14
N ALA A 433 -6.32 16.60 -10.79
CA ALA A 433 -7.48 16.91 -9.94
C ALA A 433 -7.07 17.32 -8.52
N VAL A 434 -6.11 16.62 -7.92
CA VAL A 434 -5.55 16.99 -6.62
C VAL A 434 -4.90 18.37 -6.68
N ARG A 435 -4.09 18.66 -7.72
CA ARG A 435 -3.45 19.97 -7.90
C ARG A 435 -4.48 21.10 -7.97
N LYS A 436 -5.54 20.94 -8.80
CA LYS A 436 -6.64 21.92 -8.91
C LYS A 436 -7.22 22.28 -7.55
N VAL A 437 -7.47 21.29 -6.69
CA VAL A 437 -8.01 21.53 -5.35
C VAL A 437 -6.98 22.17 -4.43
N VAL A 438 -5.76 21.62 -4.37
CA VAL A 438 -4.69 22.12 -3.49
C VAL A 438 -4.29 23.56 -3.82
N GLU A 439 -4.40 23.99 -5.08
CA GLU A 439 -4.14 25.38 -5.49
C GLU A 439 -5.13 26.38 -4.85
N THR A 440 -6.33 25.93 -4.50
CA THR A 440 -7.35 26.76 -3.81
C THR A 440 -7.09 26.95 -2.31
N PHE A 441 -6.12 26.21 -1.74
CA PHE A 441 -5.78 26.24 -0.33
C PHE A 441 -5.08 27.53 0.11
#